data_AF-A0A132GPV2-F1
#
_entry.id   AF-A0A132GPV2-F1
#
_cell.length_a   1.000
_cell.length_b   1.000
_cell.length_c   1.000
_cell.angle_alpha   90.00
_cell.angle_beta   90.00
_cell.angle_gamma   90.00
#
_symmetry.space_group_name_H-M   'P 1'
#
loop_
_entity.id
_entity.type
_entity.pdbx_description
1 polymer ?
#
loop_
_entity_poly.entity_id
_entity_poly.type
_entity_poly.pdbx_seq_one_letter_code
_entity_poly.pdbx_strand_id
1 'polypeptide(L)'
;MTIKIESVINQWGSETNDVIVRFLNLLTLAKTRKELEQALDFTPFKEQFKKHLLWGWGSRHLWVVQRCPYNGSTADKRLLIVEF
;
A
#
# COMPACT_ATOMS: atom_id res chain seq x y z
N MET A 1 15.13 4.01 3.07
CA MET A 1 13.67 3.86 2.95
C MET A 1 13.00 4.18 4.27
N THR A 2 12.06 5.13 4.27
CA THR A 2 11.27 5.51 5.44
C THR A 2 9.79 5.38 5.10
N ILE A 3 9.06 4.58 5.88
CA ILE A 3 7.61 4.41 5.74
C ILE A 3 6.93 5.35 6.73
N LYS A 4 6.05 6.23 6.24
CA LYS A 4 5.25 7.14 7.08
C LYS A 4 3.77 6.86 6.85
N ILE A 5 3.05 6.52 7.91
CA ILE A 5 1.59 6.42 7.88
C ILE A 5 1.04 7.84 8.06
N GLU A 6 0.29 8.32 7.08
CA GLU A 6 -0.19 9.70 6.98
C GLU A 6 -1.68 9.86 7.31
N SER A 7 -2.43 8.75 7.36
CA SER A 7 -3.84 8.77 7.74
C SER A 7 -4.27 7.55 8.55
N VAL A 8 -5.48 7.62 9.10
CA VAL A 8 -6.16 6.47 9.71
C VAL A 8 -6.45 5.40 8.65
N ILE A 9 -6.46 4.14 9.09
CA ILE A 9 -6.91 3.00 8.29
C ILE A 9 -8.42 2.90 8.44
N ASN A 10 -9.14 3.06 7.33
CA ASN A 10 -10.58 2.86 7.28
C ASN A 10 -10.90 1.37 7.23
N GLN A 11 -11.65 0.88 8.21
CA GLN A 11 -12.08 -0.52 8.32
C GLN A 11 -13.27 -0.81 7.40
N TRP A 12 -13.04 -0.84 6.08
CA TRP A 12 -14.16 -1.02 5.14
C TRP A 12 -14.69 -2.45 5.09
N GLY A 13 -13.82 -3.46 5.15
CA GLY A 13 -14.20 -4.87 5.18
C GLY A 13 -13.42 -5.69 6.21
N SER A 14 -13.88 -6.92 6.49
CA SER A 14 -13.25 -7.84 7.44
C SER A 14 -11.78 -8.14 7.11
N GLU A 15 -11.43 -8.22 5.82
CA GLU A 15 -10.07 -8.50 5.35
C GLU A 15 -9.13 -7.29 5.41
N THR A 16 -9.64 -6.08 5.70
CA THR A 16 -8.86 -4.84 5.56
C THR A 16 -7.58 -4.87 6.39
N ASN A 17 -7.69 -5.28 7.66
CA ASN A 17 -6.53 -5.32 8.56
C ASN A 17 -5.45 -6.26 8.05
N ASP A 18 -5.82 -7.47 7.64
CA ASP A 18 -4.89 -8.46 7.12
C ASP A 18 -4.16 -7.96 5.88
N VAL A 19 -4.89 -7.28 4.99
CA VAL A 19 -4.32 -6.69 3.77
C VAL A 19 -3.33 -5.58 4.10
N ILE A 20 -3.69 -4.66 5.00
CA ILE A 20 -2.80 -3.56 5.40
C ILE A 20 -1.54 -4.11 6.08
N VAL A 21 -1.67 -5.05 7.02
CA VAL A 21 -0.52 -5.64 7.72
C VAL A 21 0.41 -6.36 6.74
N ARG A 22 -0.13 -7.18 5.82
CA ARG A 22 0.67 -7.85 4.78
C ARG A 22 1.39 -6.86 3.88
N PHE A 23 0.71 -5.78 3.49
CA PHE A 23 1.30 -4.74 2.66
C PHE A 23 2.45 -4.04 3.40
N LEU A 24 2.25 -3.62 4.66
CA LEU A 24 3.30 -3.04 5.50
C LEU A 24 4.51 -3.97 5.69
N ASN A 25 4.27 -5.28 5.86
CA ASN A 25 5.34 -6.27 5.93
C ASN A 25 6.14 -6.33 4.62
N LEU A 26 5.47 -6.30 3.46
CA LEU A 26 6.16 -6.24 2.17
C LEU A 26 7.02 -4.97 2.06
N LEU A 27 6.48 -3.81 2.45
CA LEU A 27 7.21 -2.54 2.41
C LEU A 27 8.45 -2.54 3.31
N THR A 28 8.37 -3.13 4.50
CA THR A 28 9.46 -3.13 5.49
C THR A 28 10.58 -4.12 5.17
N LEU A 29 10.27 -5.18 4.41
CA LEU A 29 11.24 -6.18 3.97
C LEU A 29 12.14 -5.65 2.85
N ALA A 30 11.63 -4.82 1.94
CA ALA A 30 12.42 -4.19 0.90
C ALA A 30 13.41 -3.15 1.47
N LYS A 31 14.67 -3.17 1.02
CA LYS A 31 15.73 -2.24 1.44
C LYS A 31 16.05 -1.19 0.39
N THR A 32 15.68 -1.44 -0.86
CA THR A 32 15.88 -0.51 -1.97
C THR A 32 14.59 -0.29 -2.77
N ARG A 33 14.54 0.80 -3.54
CA ARG A 33 13.44 1.07 -4.49
C ARG A 33 13.22 -0.10 -5.45
N LYS A 34 14.30 -0.63 -6.01
CA LYS A 34 14.25 -1.74 -6.99
C LYS A 34 13.67 -3.01 -6.36
N GLU A 35 14.11 -3.36 -5.14
CA GLU A 35 13.54 -4.50 -4.41
C GLU A 35 12.06 -4.30 -4.13
N LEU A 36 11.64 -3.08 -3.78
CA LEU A 36 10.23 -2.79 -3.53
C LEU A 36 9.38 -2.89 -4.80
N GLU A 37 9.86 -2.35 -5.92
CA GLU A 37 9.21 -2.50 -7.23
C GLU A 37 9.02 -3.98 -7.57
N GLN A 38 10.08 -4.79 -7.45
CA GLN A 38 10.02 -6.24 -7.67
C GLN A 38 9.06 -6.94 -6.70
N ALA A 39 9.10 -6.61 -5.42
CA ALA A 39 8.22 -7.21 -4.41
C ALA A 39 6.74 -6.92 -4.71
N LEU A 40 6.40 -5.69 -5.08
CA LEU A 40 5.05 -5.31 -5.48
C LEU A 40 4.63 -5.94 -6.82
N ASP A 41 5.58 -6.19 -7.71
CA ASP A 41 5.27 -6.76 -9.01
C ASP A 41 5.00 -8.26 -8.98
N PHE A 42 5.73 -9.01 -8.16
CA PHE A 42 5.72 -10.47 -8.12
C PHE A 42 5.03 -11.07 -6.88
N THR A 43 4.52 -10.25 -5.96
CA THR A 43 3.80 -10.75 -4.78
C THR A 43 2.53 -11.52 -5.17
N PRO A 44 2.26 -12.69 -4.56
CA PRO A 44 1.02 -13.42 -4.79
C PRO A 44 -0.23 -12.67 -4.29
N PHE A 45 -0.04 -11.65 -3.44
CA PHE A 45 -1.13 -10.85 -2.88
C PHE A 45 -1.52 -9.64 -3.73
N LYS A 46 -0.95 -9.48 -4.94
CA LYS A 46 -1.10 -8.27 -5.78
C LYS A 46 -2.54 -7.87 -6.03
N GLU A 47 -3.39 -8.82 -6.37
CA GLU A 47 -4.82 -8.55 -6.63
C GLU A 47 -5.59 -8.21 -5.36
N GLN A 48 -5.23 -8.83 -4.23
CA GLN A 48 -5.79 -8.47 -2.93
C GLN A 48 -5.40 -7.05 -2.52
N PHE A 49 -4.13 -6.66 -2.76
CA PHE A 49 -3.69 -5.29 -2.56
C PHE A 49 -4.46 -4.30 -3.43
N LYS A 50 -4.59 -4.55 -4.75
CA LYS A 50 -5.32 -3.64 -5.67
C LYS A 50 -6.80 -3.45 -5.33
N LYS A 51 -7.40 -4.43 -4.64
CA LYS A 51 -8.78 -4.35 -4.16
C LYS A 51 -8.93 -3.35 -3.02
N HIS A 52 -7.93 -3.23 -2.15
CA HIS A 52 -7.97 -2.40 -0.94
C HIS A 52 -7.08 -1.15 -0.98
N LEU A 53 -6.16 -1.09 -1.94
CA LEU A 53 -5.11 -0.08 -2.04
C LEU A 53 -4.95 0.35 -3.49
N LEU A 54 -4.66 1.62 -3.68
CA LEU A 54 -4.16 2.18 -4.91
C LEU A 54 -2.82 2.85 -4.61
N TRP A 55 -1.83 2.61 -5.45
CA TRP A 55 -0.49 3.16 -5.25
C TRP A 55 0.14 3.59 -6.57
N GLY A 56 1.15 4.45 -6.46
CA GLY A 56 1.92 4.92 -7.60
C GLY A 56 3.29 5.45 -7.21
N TRP A 57 4.13 5.62 -8.22
CA TRP A 57 5.53 6.01 -8.05
C TRP A 57 5.72 7.51 -8.33
N GLY A 58 6.30 8.21 -7.38
CA GLY A 58 6.93 9.50 -7.58
C GLY A 58 8.41 9.36 -7.94
N SER A 59 9.10 10.49 -8.08
CA SER A 59 10.54 10.52 -8.36
C SER A 59 11.37 9.88 -7.24
N ARG A 60 10.98 10.11 -5.98
CA ARG A 60 11.71 9.64 -4.78
C ARG A 60 10.81 8.99 -3.73
N HIS A 61 9.59 8.60 -4.10
CA HIS A 61 8.69 7.96 -3.15
C HIS A 61 7.66 7.05 -3.83
N LEU A 62 7.11 6.12 -3.04
CA LEU A 62 5.85 5.43 -3.33
C LEU A 62 4.75 6.11 -2.53
N TRP A 63 3.63 6.47 -3.15
CA TRP A 63 2.44 6.93 -2.44
C TRP A 63 1.34 5.86 -2.48
N VAL A 64 0.54 5.77 -1.42
CA VAL A 64 -0.54 4.78 -1.29
C VAL A 64 -1.78 5.44 -0.70
N VAL A 65 -2.95 5.21 -1.31
CA VAL A 65 -4.27 5.58 -0.79
C VAL A 65 -5.08 4.31 -0.57
N GLN A 66 -6.00 4.32 0.40
CA GLN A 66 -6.95 3.21 0.53
C GLN A 66 -8.00 3.28 -0.58
N ARG A 67 -8.38 2.11 -1.09
CA ARG A 67 -9.47 1.91 -2.05
C ARG A 67 -10.57 1.04 -1.43
N CYS A 68 -11.81 1.48 -1.53
CA CYS A 68 -12.95 0.78 -0.95
C CYS A 68 -13.24 -0.48 -1.78
N PRO A 69 -13.22 -1.68 -1.16
CA PRO A 69 -13.34 -2.93 -1.89
C PRO A 69 -14.73 -3.17 -2.48
N TYR A 70 -15.75 -2.42 -2.03
CA TYR A 70 -17.15 -2.60 -2.45
C TYR A 70 -17.54 -1.74 -3.66
N ASN A 71 -17.07 -0.49 -3.71
CA ASN A 71 -17.46 0.48 -4.74
C ASN A 71 -16.27 1.08 -5.49
N GLY A 72 -15.04 0.74 -5.11
CA GLY A 72 -13.82 1.20 -5.76
C GLY A 72 -13.41 2.64 -5.48
N SER A 73 -14.15 3.40 -4.65
CA SER A 73 -13.80 4.78 -4.31
C SER A 73 -12.51 4.84 -3.49
N THR A 74 -11.71 5.88 -3.66
CA THR A 74 -10.48 6.09 -2.89
C THR A 74 -10.71 7.01 -1.71
N ALA A 75 -9.96 6.83 -0.63
CA ALA A 75 -9.90 7.81 0.45
C ALA A 75 -9.26 9.11 -0.05
N ASP A 76 -9.76 10.25 0.44
CA ASP A 76 -9.27 11.58 0.02
C ASP A 76 -7.82 11.84 0.43
N LYS A 77 -7.39 11.22 1.54
CA LYS A 77 -6.02 11.34 2.07
C LYS A 77 -5.20 10.11 1.69
N ARG A 78 -3.90 10.33 1.50
CA ARG A 78 -2.91 9.24 1.42
C ARG A 78 -2.90 8.48 2.73
N LEU A 79 -2.89 7.16 2.62
CA LEU A 79 -2.70 6.26 3.75
C LEU A 79 -1.26 6.34 4.23
N LEU A 80 -0.32 6.19 3.30
CA LEU A 80 1.10 6.18 3.61
C LEU A 80 1.95 6.62 2.42
N ILE A 81 3.19 6.95 2.74
CA ILE A 81 4.26 7.22 1.79
C ILE A 81 5.50 6.43 2.18
N VAL A 82 6.25 5.97 1.17
CA VAL A 82 7.58 5.37 1.35
C VAL A 82 8.60 6.23 0.64
N GLU A 83 9.48 6.88 1.38
CA GLU A 83 10.55 7.73 0.84
C GLU A 83 11.84 6.91 0.70
N PHE A 84 12.54 7.03 -0.43
CA PHE A 84 13.78 6.29 -0.72
C PHE A 84 15.03 7.10 -0.42
#